data_AF-A0A2H9P1Z0-F1
#
_entry.id   AF-A0A2H9P1Z0-F1
#
_cell.length_a   1.000
_cell.length_b   1.000
_cell.length_c   1.000
_cell.angle_alpha   90.00
_cell.angle_beta   90.00
_cell.angle_gamma   90.00
#
_symmetry.space_group_name_H-M   'P 1'
#
loop_
_entity.id
_entity.type
_entity.pdbx_description
1 polymer ?
#
loop_
_entity_poly.entity_id
_entity_poly.type
_entity_poly.pdbx_seq_one_letter_code
_entity_poly.pdbx_strand_id
1 'polypeptide(L)'
;MRIILLSVLFAFAITGFYGAHADSINLEASQDSFIRKGASNINEGANWNIIVKAGGDNKGLVSFDVTGLSGPVDSAALELFIVNNGDNWGKVGRDISAHRILTAWTEGNGFNMVPGNLKNSDVKSFKDRSNGAGVTSNCSVDADISNGKADC
;
A
#
# COMPACT_ATOMS: atom_id res chain seq x y z
N MET A 1 27.73 -7.38 29.05
CA MET A 1 26.98 -6.25 29.64
C MET A 1 25.56 -6.72 29.87
N ARG A 2 25.15 -6.88 31.13
CA ARG A 2 23.82 -7.34 31.55
C ARG A 2 22.93 -6.11 31.72
N ILE A 3 21.77 -6.08 31.06
CA ILE A 3 20.70 -5.14 31.39
C ILE A 3 19.55 -5.98 31.94
N ILE A 4 19.28 -5.80 33.24
CA ILE A 4 18.11 -6.32 33.94
C ILE A 4 17.02 -5.26 33.75
N LEU A 5 15.91 -5.61 33.11
CA LEU A 5 14.71 -4.77 33.11
C LEU A 5 13.75 -5.32 34.16
N LEU A 6 13.60 -4.54 35.24
CA LEU A 6 12.65 -4.75 36.31
C LEU A 6 11.27 -4.31 35.81
N SER A 7 10.31 -5.22 35.66
CA SER A 7 8.91 -4.88 35.39
C SER A 7 8.19 -4.64 36.72
N VAL A 8 7.92 -3.37 37.04
CA VAL A 8 7.03 -3.00 38.15
C VAL A 8 5.62 -2.85 37.59
N LEU A 9 4.73 -3.76 37.98
CA LEU A 9 3.30 -3.67 37.72
C LEU A 9 2.67 -2.74 38.77
N PHE A 10 2.19 -1.57 38.38
CA PHE A 10 1.30 -0.77 39.22
C PHE A 10 -0.13 -0.93 38.68
N ALA A 11 -0.94 -1.71 39.38
CA ALA A 11 -2.39 -1.69 39.21
C ALA A 11 -2.94 -0.52 40.01
N PHE A 12 -3.44 0.51 39.31
CA PHE A 12 -4.32 1.51 39.91
C PHE A 12 -5.72 1.26 39.38
N ALA A 13 -6.60 0.75 40.23
CA ALA A 13 -8.03 0.73 39.95
C ALA A 13 -8.56 2.15 40.14
N ILE A 14 -8.86 2.85 39.03
CA ILE A 14 -9.66 4.07 39.06
C ILE A 14 -11.10 3.66 38.79
N THR A 15 -11.94 3.65 39.84
CA THR A 15 -13.39 3.64 39.69
C THR A 15 -13.84 5.07 39.39
N GLY A 16 -14.04 5.41 38.12
CA GLY A 16 -14.62 6.70 37.76
C GLY A 16 -14.46 7.12 36.31
N PHE A 17 -15.61 7.35 35.65
CA PHE A 17 -15.83 7.91 34.32
C PHE A 17 -15.32 7.09 33.13
N TYR A 18 -16.22 6.33 32.50
CA TYR A 18 -16.11 5.98 31.08
C TYR A 18 -16.37 7.24 30.24
N GLY A 19 -15.42 8.17 30.24
CA GLY A 19 -15.26 9.02 29.08
C GLY A 19 -14.89 8.10 27.92
N ALA A 20 -15.57 8.24 26.78
CA ALA A 20 -15.16 7.58 25.55
C ALA A 20 -13.72 8.02 25.25
N HIS A 21 -12.75 7.21 25.65
CA HIS A 21 -11.37 7.43 25.25
C HIS A 21 -11.35 7.10 23.77
N ALA A 22 -11.19 8.14 22.94
CA ALA A 22 -10.99 7.95 21.51
C ALA A 22 -9.68 7.16 21.37
N ASP A 23 -9.80 5.87 21.15
CA ASP A 23 -8.67 5.00 20.87
C ASP A 23 -8.28 5.24 19.41
N SER A 24 -7.11 5.82 19.19
CA SER A 24 -6.58 6.05 17.85
C SER A 24 -5.65 4.90 17.49
N ILE A 25 -6.00 4.16 16.45
CA ILE A 25 -5.20 3.04 15.94
C ILE A 25 -4.63 3.44 14.59
N ASN A 26 -3.33 3.24 14.43
CA ASN A 26 -2.66 3.37 13.12
C ASN A 26 -2.56 1.99 12.49
N LEU A 27 -3.01 1.88 11.25
CA LEU A 27 -2.86 0.67 10.44
C LEU A 27 -1.82 0.92 9.37
N GLU A 28 -0.82 0.06 9.30
CA GLU A 28 0.08 0.01 8.17
C GLU A 28 -0.59 -0.69 6.98
N ALA A 29 -0.16 -0.37 5.76
CA ALA A 29 -0.59 -1.11 4.59
C ALA A 29 -0.14 -2.58 4.72
N SER A 30 -1.10 -3.49 4.58
CA SER A 30 -0.89 -4.94 4.61
C SER A 30 -0.50 -5.52 3.24
N GLN A 31 -0.85 -4.81 2.16
CA GLN A 31 -0.48 -5.11 0.78
C GLN A 31 -0.48 -3.80 0.00
N ASP A 32 0.45 -3.62 -0.92
CA ASP A 32 0.47 -2.50 -1.84
C ASP A 32 0.93 -2.87 -3.25
N SER A 33 0.34 -2.23 -4.25
CA SER A 33 0.75 -2.41 -5.64
C SER A 33 0.29 -1.24 -6.47
N PHE A 34 0.58 -1.25 -7.76
CA PHE A 34 -0.11 -0.40 -8.70
C PHE A 34 -0.27 -1.08 -10.05
N ILE A 35 -1.40 -0.81 -10.70
CA ILE A 35 -1.66 -1.30 -12.05
C ILE A 35 -1.26 -0.24 -13.06
N ARG A 36 -0.73 -0.67 -14.20
CA ARG A 36 -0.36 0.21 -15.31
C ARG A 36 -1.17 -0.13 -16.56
N LYS A 37 -1.89 0.85 -17.09
CA LYS A 37 -2.69 0.67 -18.32
C LYS A 37 -1.88 0.15 -19.52
N GLY A 38 -0.62 0.54 -19.65
CA GLY A 38 0.27 0.15 -20.76
C GLY A 38 1.01 -1.18 -20.56
N ALA A 39 0.76 -1.90 -19.47
CA ALA A 39 1.49 -3.12 -19.11
C ALA A 39 0.53 -4.11 -18.44
N SER A 40 -0.33 -4.72 -19.25
CA SER A 40 -1.53 -5.36 -18.74
C SER A 40 -1.33 -6.64 -17.94
N ASN A 41 -0.25 -7.38 -18.21
CA ASN A 41 0.10 -8.64 -17.53
C ASN A 41 1.46 -8.49 -16.84
N ILE A 42 1.60 -7.40 -16.09
CA ILE A 42 2.75 -7.09 -15.25
C ILE A 42 2.22 -6.72 -13.88
N ASN A 43 2.91 -7.20 -12.86
CA ASN A 43 2.67 -6.88 -11.47
C ASN A 43 3.71 -5.89 -10.95
N GLU A 44 3.33 -5.10 -9.94
CA GLU A 44 4.17 -4.04 -9.40
C GLU A 44 4.32 -4.09 -7.88
N GLY A 45 3.98 -5.23 -7.24
CA GLY A 45 3.91 -5.38 -5.78
C GLY A 45 5.24 -5.32 -5.03
N ALA A 46 6.39 -5.33 -5.71
CA ALA A 46 7.70 -5.17 -5.06
C ALA A 46 8.33 -3.79 -5.25
N ASN A 47 7.68 -2.88 -5.99
CA ASN A 47 8.24 -1.54 -6.20
C ASN A 47 8.26 -0.75 -4.89
N TRP A 48 9.33 0.00 -4.64
CA TRP A 48 9.45 0.79 -3.40
C TRP A 48 8.44 1.93 -3.28
N ASN A 49 7.86 2.36 -4.40
CA ASN A 49 6.91 3.47 -4.43
C ASN A 49 5.69 3.10 -5.29
N ILE A 50 4.51 3.41 -4.80
CA ILE A 50 3.27 3.38 -5.57
C ILE A 50 3.26 4.58 -6.52
N ILE A 51 3.04 4.33 -7.81
CA ILE A 51 3.00 5.39 -8.83
C ILE A 51 1.57 5.67 -9.23
N VAL A 52 1.10 6.87 -8.90
CA VAL A 52 -0.18 7.43 -9.37
C VAL A 52 0.10 8.44 -10.49
N LYS A 53 -0.58 8.31 -11.64
CA LYS A 53 -0.41 9.25 -12.77
C LYS A 53 -1.70 9.44 -13.55
N ALA A 54 -1.92 10.67 -14.05
CA ALA A 54 -3.04 11.02 -14.91
C ALA A 54 -2.85 10.59 -16.38
N GLY A 55 -1.60 10.53 -16.89
CA GLY A 55 -1.31 10.13 -18.26
C GLY A 55 -0.99 8.64 -18.37
N GLY A 56 -1.90 7.83 -18.93
CA GLY A 56 -1.74 6.37 -19.05
C GLY A 56 -2.18 5.59 -17.80
N ASP A 57 -3.22 6.10 -17.11
CA ASP A 57 -3.93 5.59 -15.92
C ASP A 57 -3.19 4.50 -15.15
N ASN A 58 -2.22 4.91 -14.32
CA ASN A 58 -1.79 4.02 -13.25
C ASN A 58 -2.74 4.17 -12.06
N LYS A 59 -3.10 3.07 -11.40
CA LYS A 59 -3.89 3.11 -10.18
C LYS A 59 -3.11 2.45 -9.06
N GLY A 60 -2.88 3.20 -7.98
CA GLY A 60 -2.34 2.64 -6.74
C GLY A 60 -3.37 1.77 -6.04
N LEU A 61 -2.91 0.69 -5.44
CA LEU A 61 -3.69 -0.26 -4.66
C LEU A 61 -3.04 -0.36 -3.29
N VAL A 62 -3.84 -0.24 -2.24
CA VAL A 62 -3.41 -0.43 -0.85
C VAL A 62 -4.51 -1.17 -0.10
N SER A 63 -4.11 -2.14 0.73
CA SER A 63 -5.01 -2.88 1.60
C SER A 63 -4.60 -2.68 3.05
N PHE A 64 -5.56 -2.62 3.95
CA PHE A 64 -5.32 -2.55 5.40
C PHE A 64 -6.00 -3.74 6.06
N ASP A 65 -5.30 -4.43 6.95
CA ASP A 65 -5.92 -5.47 7.77
C ASP A 65 -6.67 -4.82 8.93
N VAL A 66 -8.00 -4.91 8.87
CA VAL A 66 -8.91 -4.39 9.89
C VAL A 66 -9.46 -5.50 10.78
N THR A 67 -8.91 -6.71 10.68
CA THR A 67 -9.35 -7.86 11.48
C THR A 67 -9.18 -7.57 12.97
N GLY A 68 -10.23 -7.83 13.74
CA GLY A 68 -10.24 -7.58 15.18
C GLY A 68 -10.64 -6.15 15.58
N LEU A 69 -10.77 -5.22 14.63
CA LEU A 69 -11.38 -3.92 14.90
C LEU A 69 -12.90 -4.06 15.02
N SER A 70 -13.48 -3.43 16.04
CA SER A 70 -14.92 -3.46 16.28
C SER A 70 -15.38 -2.18 16.99
N GLY A 71 -16.69 -1.90 16.90
CA GLY A 71 -17.28 -0.69 17.48
C GLY A 71 -17.52 0.43 16.45
N PRO A 72 -18.16 1.54 16.87
CA PRO A 72 -18.39 2.68 16.01
C PRO A 72 -17.06 3.39 15.65
N VAL A 73 -16.99 3.92 14.43
CA VAL A 73 -15.86 4.73 13.95
C VAL A 73 -16.30 6.18 13.90
N ASP A 74 -15.69 7.02 14.73
CA ASP A 74 -15.97 8.46 14.74
C ASP A 74 -15.31 9.17 13.55
N SER A 75 -14.07 8.77 13.22
CA SER A 75 -13.32 9.30 12.08
C SER A 75 -12.27 8.30 11.59
N ALA A 76 -11.89 8.42 10.32
CA ALA A 76 -10.79 7.67 9.72
C ALA A 76 -10.08 8.56 8.70
N ALA A 77 -8.76 8.48 8.63
CA ALA A 77 -7.95 9.21 7.67
C ALA A 77 -7.03 8.23 6.93
N LEU A 78 -6.92 8.40 5.61
CA LEU A 78 -5.91 7.75 4.80
C LEU A 78 -4.73 8.73 4.65
N GLU A 79 -3.58 8.37 5.19
CA GLU A 79 -2.35 9.14 5.07
C GLU A 79 -1.42 8.49 4.03
N LEU A 80 -0.90 9.28 3.10
CA LEU A 80 0.02 8.84 2.06
C LEU A 80 1.22 9.78 2.00
N PHE A 81 2.43 9.22 1.98
CA PHE A 81 3.65 10.01 1.88
C PHE A 81 4.03 10.23 0.41
N ILE A 82 4.23 11.51 0.02
CA ILE A 82 4.66 11.87 -1.34
C ILE A 82 6.18 11.95 -1.38
N VAL A 83 6.82 10.92 -1.94
CA VAL A 83 8.28 10.86 -2.16
C VAL A 83 8.75 11.70 -3.34
N ASN A 84 7.91 11.86 -4.36
CA ASN A 84 8.21 12.59 -5.59
C ASN A 84 6.90 13.03 -6.25
N ASN A 85 6.89 14.27 -6.73
CA ASN A 85 5.88 14.79 -7.63
C ASN A 85 6.58 15.26 -8.92
N GLY A 86 5.94 15.06 -10.07
CA GLY A 86 6.51 15.49 -11.35
C GLY A 86 6.39 17.00 -11.64
N ASP A 87 6.07 17.81 -10.62
CA ASP A 87 5.80 19.26 -10.69
C ASP A 87 4.83 19.71 -11.81
N ASN A 88 4.00 18.79 -12.31
CA ASN A 88 3.12 18.98 -13.47
C ASN A 88 1.62 19.03 -13.12
N TRP A 89 1.32 19.35 -11.85
CA TRP A 89 -0.05 19.45 -11.34
C TRP A 89 -0.68 20.82 -11.58
N GLY A 90 0.10 21.78 -12.11
CA GLY A 90 -0.37 23.14 -12.33
C GLY A 90 -0.44 23.94 -11.03
N LYS A 91 -0.77 25.23 -11.15
CA LYS A 91 -0.75 26.19 -10.02
C LYS A 91 -1.75 25.89 -8.91
N VAL A 92 -2.80 25.13 -9.23
CA VAL A 92 -3.92 24.83 -8.32
C VAL A 92 -3.92 23.37 -7.85
N GLY A 93 -2.95 22.56 -8.29
CA GLY A 93 -2.92 21.13 -7.99
C GLY A 93 -3.88 20.30 -8.85
N ARG A 94 -4.02 19.03 -8.46
CA ARG A 94 -4.94 18.05 -9.07
C ARG A 94 -5.61 17.24 -7.98
N ASP A 95 -6.82 16.78 -8.27
CA ASP A 95 -7.54 15.88 -7.38
C ASP A 95 -6.94 14.48 -7.41
N ILE A 96 -6.77 13.91 -6.22
CA ILE A 96 -6.57 12.47 -6.01
C ILE A 96 -7.85 11.93 -5.38
N SER A 97 -8.40 10.88 -5.97
CA SER A 97 -9.56 10.19 -5.43
C SER A 97 -9.17 8.78 -4.99
N ALA A 98 -9.63 8.39 -3.80
CA ALA A 98 -9.54 7.03 -3.31
C ALA A 98 -10.89 6.33 -3.52
N HIS A 99 -10.84 5.07 -3.95
CA HIS A 99 -12.04 4.27 -4.20
C HIS A 99 -11.90 2.92 -3.51
N ARG A 100 -12.99 2.45 -2.89
CA ARG A 100 -13.03 1.12 -2.30
C ARG A 100 -13.00 0.07 -3.40
N ILE A 101 -12.08 -0.89 -3.27
CA ILE A 101 -12.04 -2.10 -4.08
C ILE A 101 -12.95 -3.15 -3.42
N LEU A 102 -13.78 -3.82 -4.23
CA LEU A 102 -14.76 -4.80 -3.74
C LEU A 102 -14.30 -6.26 -3.93
N THR A 103 -13.24 -6.46 -4.72
CA THR A 103 -12.67 -7.77 -5.02
C THR A 103 -11.33 -7.91 -4.32
N ALA A 104 -11.11 -9.06 -3.67
CA ALA A 104 -9.78 -9.38 -3.12
C ALA A 104 -8.75 -9.43 -4.26
N TRP A 105 -7.51 -9.07 -3.95
CA TRP A 105 -6.41 -9.09 -4.91
C TRP A 105 -5.15 -9.63 -4.22
N THR A 106 -4.17 -10.03 -5.02
CA THR A 106 -2.88 -10.50 -4.53
C THR A 106 -1.80 -9.50 -4.89
N GLU A 107 -0.97 -9.12 -3.94
CA GLU A 107 0.08 -8.13 -4.13
C GLU A 107 1.05 -8.44 -5.26
N GLY A 108 1.52 -9.69 -5.34
CA GLY A 108 2.59 -10.12 -6.23
C GLY A 108 3.97 -9.61 -5.80
N ASN A 109 4.98 -9.86 -6.61
CA ASN A 109 6.38 -9.55 -6.28
C ASN A 109 7.13 -8.83 -7.40
N GLY A 110 6.42 -8.23 -8.35
CA GLY A 110 7.04 -7.57 -9.50
C GLY A 110 7.69 -6.23 -9.16
N PHE A 111 8.93 -6.04 -9.60
CA PHE A 111 9.61 -4.74 -9.59
C PHE A 111 9.92 -4.31 -11.02
N ASN A 112 9.06 -3.50 -11.63
CA ASN A 112 9.18 -3.19 -13.06
C ASN A 112 9.42 -1.71 -13.37
N MET A 113 9.40 -0.84 -12.35
CA MET A 113 9.59 0.60 -12.53
C MET A 113 10.76 1.15 -11.70
N VAL A 114 11.40 2.17 -12.24
CA VAL A 114 12.34 3.01 -11.50
C VAL A 114 11.57 4.25 -11.07
N PRO A 115 11.32 4.47 -9.77
CA PRO A 115 10.67 5.68 -9.29
C PRO A 115 11.48 6.94 -9.63
N GLY A 116 10.81 8.07 -9.83
CA GLY A 116 11.44 9.32 -10.30
C GLY A 116 12.50 9.91 -9.36
N ASN A 117 12.46 9.56 -8.07
CA ASN A 117 13.47 9.94 -7.08
C ASN A 117 14.71 9.01 -7.07
N LEU A 118 14.76 8.00 -7.94
CA LEU A 118 15.82 6.99 -7.99
C LEU A 118 16.39 6.87 -9.40
N LYS A 119 17.63 6.39 -9.48
CA LYS A 119 18.27 6.09 -10.77
C LYS A 119 18.15 4.60 -11.06
N ASN A 120 18.19 4.25 -12.35
CA ASN A 120 18.18 2.85 -12.77
C ASN A 120 19.35 2.05 -12.16
N SER A 121 20.51 2.69 -11.94
CA SER A 121 21.64 2.07 -11.24
C SER A 121 21.30 1.59 -9.83
N ASP A 122 20.36 2.26 -9.15
CA ASP A 122 20.05 2.05 -7.75
C ASP A 122 19.09 0.87 -7.57
N VAL A 123 18.31 0.56 -8.61
CA VAL A 123 17.22 -0.42 -8.55
C VAL A 123 17.36 -1.58 -9.55
N LYS A 124 18.36 -1.56 -10.45
CA LYS A 124 18.52 -2.56 -11.52
C LYS A 124 18.57 -4.00 -11.00
N SER A 125 19.21 -4.22 -9.84
CA SER A 125 19.33 -5.55 -9.23
C SER A 125 18.00 -6.10 -8.71
N PHE A 126 17.02 -5.23 -8.45
CA PHE A 126 15.71 -5.63 -7.96
C PHE A 126 14.72 -5.83 -9.10
N LYS A 127 15.03 -5.38 -10.32
CA LYS A 127 14.12 -5.47 -11.45
C LYS A 127 13.82 -6.92 -11.81
N ASP A 128 12.59 -7.34 -11.54
CA ASP A 128 12.07 -8.64 -11.92
C ASP A 128 10.66 -8.48 -12.53
N ARG A 129 10.26 -9.46 -13.36
CA ARG A 129 8.94 -9.45 -13.99
C ARG A 129 7.84 -9.81 -12.98
N SER A 130 8.18 -10.25 -11.76
CA SER A 130 7.36 -11.09 -10.89
C SER A 130 7.36 -12.57 -11.30
N ASN A 131 7.11 -13.45 -10.33
CA ASN A 131 6.73 -14.86 -10.52
C ASN A 131 5.52 -15.20 -9.64
N GLY A 132 4.78 -16.25 -10.01
CA GLY A 132 3.59 -16.66 -9.28
C GLY A 132 2.45 -15.66 -9.40
N ALA A 133 1.64 -15.59 -8.35
CA ALA A 133 0.38 -14.85 -8.39
C ALA A 133 0.53 -13.36 -8.06
N GLY A 134 -0.33 -12.52 -8.65
CA GLY A 134 -0.42 -11.11 -8.28
C GLY A 134 -1.39 -10.31 -9.14
N VAL A 135 -1.64 -9.08 -8.74
CA VAL A 135 -2.60 -8.19 -9.40
C VAL A 135 -2.01 -7.61 -10.67
N THR A 136 -2.85 -7.52 -11.71
CA THR A 136 -2.50 -6.95 -13.01
C THR A 136 -3.63 -6.03 -13.48
N SER A 137 -3.51 -5.39 -14.66
CA SER A 137 -4.63 -4.56 -15.15
C SER A 137 -5.85 -5.38 -15.56
N ASN A 138 -5.66 -6.68 -15.80
CA ASN A 138 -6.69 -7.59 -16.28
C ASN A 138 -7.27 -8.45 -15.14
N CYS A 139 -6.44 -8.78 -14.15
CA CYS A 139 -6.75 -9.78 -13.14
C CYS A 139 -6.59 -9.18 -11.74
N SER A 140 -7.62 -9.31 -10.90
CA SER A 140 -7.47 -9.05 -9.45
C SER A 140 -6.48 -10.02 -8.80
N VAL A 141 -6.45 -11.26 -9.31
CA VAL A 141 -5.44 -12.28 -9.02
C VAL A 141 -5.12 -12.92 -10.37
N ASP A 142 -3.93 -12.67 -10.90
CA ASP A 142 -3.34 -13.48 -11.95
C ASP A 142 -2.61 -14.64 -11.28
N ALA A 143 -2.83 -15.89 -11.68
CA ALA A 143 -2.21 -17.05 -11.06
C ALA A 143 -0.71 -17.21 -11.41
N ASP A 144 -0.27 -16.69 -12.56
CA ASP A 144 1.11 -16.81 -13.04
C ASP A 144 1.53 -15.66 -13.96
N ILE A 145 2.01 -14.58 -13.35
CA ILE A 145 2.48 -13.37 -14.06
C ILE A 145 3.69 -13.67 -14.98
N SER A 146 4.42 -14.76 -14.71
CA SER A 146 5.67 -15.06 -15.42
C SER A 146 5.43 -15.45 -16.88
N ASN A 147 4.26 -16.01 -17.20
CA ASN A 147 3.93 -16.46 -18.55
C ASN A 147 3.42 -15.32 -19.47
N GLY A 148 3.19 -14.14 -18.89
CA GLY A 148 2.76 -12.93 -19.59
C GLY A 148 1.36 -12.97 -20.21
N LYS A 149 0.54 -13.93 -19.79
CA LYS A 149 -0.89 -14.04 -20.11
C LYS A 149 -1.70 -13.54 -18.91
N ALA A 150 -3.02 -13.58 -19.06
CA ALA A 150 -3.95 -13.27 -17.99
C ALA A 150 -4.54 -14.60 -17.47
N ASP A 151 -4.22 -14.96 -16.23
CA ASP A 151 -4.69 -16.21 -15.59
C ASP A 151 -5.59 -15.90 -14.38
N CYS A 152 -6.75 -15.28 -14.64
CA CYS A 152 -7.77 -14.92 -13.64
C CYS A 152 -8.83 -16.00 -13.39
#